data_AF-A0A7C0YD32-F1
#
_entry.id   AF-A0A7C0YD32-F1
#
_cell.length_a   1.000
_cell.length_b   1.000
_cell.length_c   1.000
_cell.angle_alpha   90.00
_cell.angle_beta   90.00
_cell.angle_gamma   90.00
#
_symmetry.space_group_name_H-M   'P 1'
#
loop_
_entity.id
_entity.type
_entity.pdbx_description
1 polymer ?
#
loop_
_entity_poly.entity_id
_entity_poly.type
_entity_poly.pdbx_seq_one_letter_code
_entity_poly.pdbx_strand_id
1 'polypeptide(L)'
;MLGTEDVKDYLNNSLRELRLPTVKACYEQQAHRARKESLSYERYLAELVELECQERLHRRIERFLRDSRLPLEKDLNSFEMKRLPSRVAANVNALLDGSFLGRAENVLAFGNPGSGKTHLLCAIGQELIYKGYRVRFTPCSLLVQELLLAKQNLRLPRTLKKLSKYDALIIDDIGYVEQNREEMEVLFILLADRYERGSVMITSNLPFSKWERIFKDPMTTAAAIDRLVHHSIILEMNLPSYRLEQSKKSKKH
;
A
#
# COMPACT_ATOMS: atom_id res chain seq x y z
N MET A 1 -4.76 -53.24 -1.68
CA MET A 1 -3.96 -52.25 -2.42
C MET A 1 -4.95 -51.33 -3.10
N LEU A 2 -4.95 -50.04 -2.78
CA LEU A 2 -5.81 -49.07 -3.49
C LEU A 2 -5.42 -49.10 -4.97
N GLY A 3 -6.40 -49.22 -5.88
CA GLY A 3 -6.14 -49.16 -7.31
C GLY A 3 -5.54 -47.81 -7.70
N THR A 4 -4.77 -47.76 -8.79
CA THR A 4 -4.16 -46.50 -9.27
C THR A 4 -5.19 -45.39 -9.55
N GLU A 5 -6.43 -45.74 -9.90
CA GLU A 5 -7.55 -44.80 -10.03
C GLU A 5 -8.08 -44.35 -8.66
N ASP A 6 -8.24 -45.26 -7.69
CA ASP A 6 -8.66 -44.93 -6.32
C ASP A 6 -7.68 -43.97 -5.64
N VAL A 7 -6.37 -44.11 -5.91
CA VAL A 7 -5.34 -43.23 -5.35
C VAL A 7 -5.45 -41.82 -5.91
N LYS A 8 -5.73 -41.67 -7.21
CA LYS A 8 -5.90 -40.34 -7.84
C LYS A 8 -7.14 -39.63 -7.30
N ASP A 9 -8.25 -40.35 -7.16
CA ASP A 9 -9.49 -39.77 -6.64
C ASP A 9 -9.37 -39.40 -5.16
N TYR A 10 -8.75 -40.26 -4.36
CA TYR A 10 -8.44 -39.98 -2.97
C TYR A 10 -7.53 -38.74 -2.83
N LEU A 11 -6.47 -38.65 -3.65
CA LEU A 11 -5.55 -37.51 -3.66
C LEU A 11 -6.26 -36.22 -4.08
N ASN A 12 -7.08 -36.25 -5.13
CA ASN A 12 -7.84 -35.10 -5.60
C ASN A 12 -8.83 -34.56 -4.57
N ASN A 13 -9.47 -35.45 -3.81
CA ASN A 13 -10.37 -35.08 -2.71
C ASN A 13 -9.59 -34.50 -1.52
N SER A 14 -8.50 -35.14 -1.13
CA SER A 14 -7.63 -34.68 -0.04
C SER A 14 -7.02 -33.31 -0.34
N LEU A 15 -6.54 -33.08 -1.57
CA LEU A 15 -6.00 -31.79 -2.01
C LEU A 15 -7.08 -30.69 -2.02
N ARG A 16 -8.34 -31.03 -2.30
CA ARG A 16 -9.46 -30.08 -2.21
C ARG A 16 -9.75 -29.71 -0.76
N GLU A 17 -9.73 -30.68 0.15
CA GLU A 17 -9.97 -30.47 1.58
C GLU A 17 -8.87 -29.63 2.23
N LEU A 18 -7.60 -29.93 1.90
CA LEU A 18 -6.42 -29.14 2.30
C LEU A 18 -6.33 -27.78 1.59
N ARG A 19 -7.23 -27.51 0.64
CA ARG A 19 -7.28 -26.30 -0.18
C ARG A 19 -5.99 -26.05 -0.96
N LEU A 20 -5.39 -27.05 -1.58
CA LEU A 20 -4.15 -27.00 -2.37
C LEU A 20 -4.45 -27.01 -3.90
N PRO A 21 -5.00 -25.91 -4.47
CA PRO A 21 -5.45 -25.89 -5.85
C PRO A 21 -4.32 -25.99 -6.88
N THR A 22 -3.13 -25.46 -6.58
CA THR A 22 -1.99 -25.48 -7.51
C THR A 22 -1.42 -26.87 -7.59
N VAL A 23 -1.19 -27.52 -6.44
CA VAL A 23 -0.77 -28.94 -6.39
C VAL A 23 -1.77 -29.80 -7.15
N LYS A 24 -3.08 -29.64 -6.90
CA LYS A 24 -4.11 -30.38 -7.61
C LYS A 24 -4.04 -30.21 -9.14
N ALA A 25 -3.71 -29.01 -9.60
CA ALA A 25 -3.62 -28.73 -11.04
C ALA A 25 -2.36 -29.31 -11.70
N CYS A 26 -1.23 -29.41 -10.98
CA CYS A 26 0.07 -29.74 -11.58
C CYS A 26 0.72 -31.05 -11.09
N TYR A 27 0.20 -31.73 -10.07
CA TYR A 27 0.86 -32.90 -9.45
C TYR A 27 1.14 -34.04 -10.44
N GLU A 28 0.23 -34.30 -11.39
CA GLU A 28 0.40 -35.34 -12.40
C GLU A 28 1.55 -34.99 -13.36
N GLN A 29 1.56 -33.76 -13.88
CA GLN A 29 2.61 -33.28 -14.78
C GLN A 29 3.98 -33.31 -14.10
N GLN A 30 4.06 -32.83 -12.85
CA GLN A 30 5.31 -32.88 -12.09
C GLN A 30 5.72 -34.31 -11.75
N ALA A 31 4.78 -35.24 -11.51
CA ALA A 31 5.11 -36.65 -11.31
C ALA A 31 5.71 -37.28 -12.56
N HIS A 32 5.18 -36.97 -13.74
CA HIS A 32 5.75 -37.42 -15.01
C HIS A 32 7.16 -36.85 -15.23
N ARG A 33 7.37 -35.58 -14.92
CA ARG A 33 8.70 -34.94 -14.99
C ARG A 33 9.69 -35.57 -14.02
N ALA A 34 9.29 -35.77 -12.76
CA ALA A 34 10.12 -36.39 -11.73
C ALA A 34 10.58 -37.81 -12.12
N ARG A 35 9.70 -38.60 -12.76
CA ARG A 35 10.07 -39.92 -13.31
C ARG A 35 11.11 -39.81 -14.43
N LYS A 36 10.96 -38.83 -15.32
CA LYS A 36 11.89 -38.62 -16.45
C LYS A 36 13.25 -38.13 -15.99
N GLU A 37 13.27 -37.22 -15.01
CA GLU A 37 14.48 -36.61 -14.45
C GLU A 37 15.09 -37.43 -13.29
N SER A 38 14.48 -38.57 -12.93
CA SER A 38 14.90 -39.43 -11.81
C SER A 38 15.06 -38.67 -10.48
N LEU A 39 14.13 -37.76 -10.19
CA LEU A 39 14.11 -37.00 -8.94
C LEU A 39 13.80 -37.90 -7.74
N SER A 40 14.38 -37.59 -6.58
CA SER A 40 13.99 -38.25 -5.33
C SER A 40 12.56 -37.86 -4.94
N TYR A 41 11.90 -38.70 -4.13
CA TYR A 41 10.54 -38.43 -3.66
C TYR A 41 10.45 -37.14 -2.85
N GLU A 42 11.47 -36.87 -2.03
CA GLU A 42 11.58 -35.63 -1.24
C GLU A 42 11.70 -34.41 -2.15
N ARG A 43 12.49 -34.51 -3.22
CA ARG A 43 12.67 -33.42 -4.17
C ARG A 43 11.40 -33.13 -4.97
N TYR A 44 10.71 -34.18 -5.43
CA TYR A 44 9.41 -34.03 -6.07
C TYR A 44 8.39 -33.33 -5.16
N LEU A 45 8.29 -33.76 -3.90
CA LEU A 45 7.38 -33.15 -2.93
C LEU A 45 7.75 -31.69 -2.67
N ALA A 46 9.05 -31.38 -2.52
CA ALA A 46 9.53 -30.03 -2.31
C ALA A 46 9.16 -29.11 -3.49
N GLU A 47 9.38 -29.54 -4.73
CA GLU A 47 9.04 -28.76 -5.93
C GLU A 47 7.53 -28.50 -6.03
N LEU A 48 6.68 -29.48 -5.67
CA LEU A 48 5.23 -29.28 -5.65
C LEU A 48 4.76 -28.26 -4.60
N VAL A 49 5.30 -28.36 -3.40
CA VAL A 49 4.98 -27.43 -2.31
C VAL A 49 5.47 -26.03 -2.66
N GLU A 50 6.66 -25.91 -3.27
CA GLU A 50 7.20 -24.64 -3.72
C GLU A 50 6.27 -23.96 -4.74
N LEU A 51 5.78 -24.69 -5.75
CA LEU A 51 4.84 -24.14 -6.74
C LEU A 51 3.55 -23.63 -6.10
N GLU A 52 3.00 -24.35 -5.13
CA GLU A 52 1.82 -23.93 -4.38
C GLU A 52 2.10 -22.67 -3.56
N CYS A 53 3.25 -22.60 -2.88
CA CYS A 53 3.67 -21.42 -2.12
C CYS A 53 3.84 -20.19 -3.02
N GLN A 54 4.50 -20.34 -4.17
CA GLN A 54 4.72 -19.26 -5.14
C GLN A 54 3.39 -18.74 -5.69
N GLU A 55 2.49 -19.64 -6.11
CA GLU A 55 1.18 -19.25 -6.66
C GLU A 55 0.30 -18.56 -5.62
N ARG A 56 0.35 -19.00 -4.35
CA ARG A 56 -0.36 -18.32 -3.25
C ARG A 56 0.19 -16.92 -2.98
N LEU A 57 1.50 -16.77 -2.99
CA LEU A 57 2.15 -15.48 -2.82
C LEU A 57 1.74 -14.54 -3.96
N HIS A 58 1.80 -15.02 -5.20
CA HIS A 58 1.39 -14.27 -6.39
C HIS A 58 -0.07 -13.80 -6.30
N ARG A 59 -1.02 -14.72 -6.05
CA ARG A 59 -2.45 -14.36 -5.89
C ARG A 59 -2.71 -13.41 -4.73
N ARG A 60 -1.95 -13.54 -3.63
CA ARG A 60 -2.06 -12.61 -2.49
C ARG A 60 -1.64 -11.21 -2.91
N ILE A 61 -0.51 -11.08 -3.60
CA ILE A 61 0.02 -9.80 -4.09
C ILE A 61 -0.95 -9.17 -5.09
N GLU A 62 -1.42 -9.91 -6.09
CA GLU A 62 -2.39 -9.42 -7.07
C GLU A 62 -3.67 -8.88 -6.43
N ARG A 63 -4.20 -9.61 -5.44
CA ARG A 63 -5.38 -9.17 -4.68
C ARG A 63 -5.08 -7.88 -3.93
N PHE A 64 -3.93 -7.77 -3.27
CA PHE A 64 -3.56 -6.56 -2.52
C PHE A 64 -3.32 -5.36 -3.44
N LEU A 65 -2.67 -5.55 -4.61
CA LEU A 65 -2.53 -4.51 -5.62
C LEU A 65 -3.90 -4.01 -6.10
N ARG A 66 -4.83 -4.92 -6.41
CA ARG A 66 -6.20 -4.57 -6.81
C ARG A 66 -6.95 -3.81 -5.71
N ASP A 67 -6.90 -4.32 -4.48
CA ASP A 67 -7.58 -3.71 -3.33
C ASP A 67 -6.99 -2.35 -2.95
N SER A 68 -5.70 -2.12 -3.25
CA SER A 68 -5.01 -0.87 -2.92
C SER A 68 -5.53 0.33 -3.71
N ARG A 69 -5.97 0.11 -4.96
CA ARG A 69 -6.21 1.14 -5.98
C ARG A 69 -5.03 2.10 -6.20
N LEU A 70 -3.81 1.60 -6.04
CA LEU A 70 -2.61 2.32 -6.45
C LEU A 70 -2.56 2.44 -7.99
N PRO A 71 -2.10 3.59 -8.52
CA PRO A 71 -1.70 3.69 -9.92
C PRO A 71 -0.44 2.83 -10.14
N LEU A 72 -0.59 1.73 -10.88
CA LEU A 72 0.47 0.72 -11.06
C LEU A 72 1.66 1.27 -11.87
N GLU A 73 1.41 2.24 -12.74
CA GLU A 73 2.43 2.92 -13.53
C GLU A 73 3.39 3.79 -12.68
N LYS A 74 3.06 4.04 -11.41
CA LYS A 74 3.88 4.82 -10.47
C LYS A 74 4.69 3.92 -9.54
N ASP A 75 5.53 3.08 -10.11
CA ASP A 75 6.45 2.19 -9.39
C ASP A 75 7.81 2.85 -9.10
N LEU A 76 8.69 2.16 -8.38
CA LEU A 76 10.05 2.66 -8.11
C LEU A 76 10.92 2.69 -9.37
N ASN A 77 10.70 1.78 -10.32
CA ASN A 77 11.51 1.69 -11.55
C ASN A 77 11.31 2.90 -12.46
N SER A 78 10.08 3.40 -12.54
CA SER A 78 9.72 4.62 -13.26
C SER A 78 10.07 5.91 -12.50
N PHE A 79 10.39 5.81 -11.21
CA PHE A 79 10.76 6.97 -10.40
C PHE A 79 12.26 7.26 -10.48
N GLU A 80 12.62 8.48 -10.88
CA GLU A 80 14.03 8.90 -10.93
C GLU A 80 14.59 9.19 -9.52
N MET A 81 14.97 8.14 -8.79
CA MET A 81 15.54 8.22 -7.42
C MET A 81 16.75 9.15 -7.32
N LYS A 82 17.54 9.28 -8.40
CA LYS A 82 18.71 10.18 -8.46
C LYS A 82 18.37 11.66 -8.29
N ARG A 83 17.10 12.04 -8.50
CA ARG A 83 16.63 13.42 -8.28
C ARG A 83 16.42 13.74 -6.80
N LEU A 84 16.26 12.73 -5.94
CA LEU A 84 16.01 12.96 -4.53
C LEU A 84 17.27 13.49 -3.83
N PRO A 85 17.13 14.44 -2.89
CA PRO A 85 18.21 14.78 -1.98
C PRO A 85 18.67 13.54 -1.22
N SER A 86 19.96 13.42 -0.91
CA SER A 86 20.55 12.22 -0.28
C SER A 86 19.83 11.81 1.02
N ARG A 87 19.40 12.79 1.84
CA ARG A 87 18.63 12.54 3.07
C ARG A 87 17.26 11.91 2.78
N VAL A 88 16.56 12.38 1.74
CA VAL A 88 15.26 11.83 1.35
C VAL A 88 15.43 10.43 0.77
N ALA A 89 16.45 10.21 -0.07
CA ALA A 89 16.76 8.89 -0.61
C ALA A 89 17.05 7.86 0.50
N ALA A 90 17.82 8.24 1.53
CA ALA A 90 18.07 7.39 2.70
C ALA A 90 16.78 7.03 3.44
N ASN A 91 15.91 8.01 3.70
CA ASN A 91 14.61 7.77 4.32
C ASN A 91 13.74 6.85 3.47
N VAL A 92 13.69 7.06 2.14
CA VAL A 92 12.92 6.20 1.22
C VAL A 92 13.41 4.77 1.31
N ASN A 93 14.73 4.52 1.24
CA ASN A 93 15.28 3.18 1.36
C ASN A 93 14.91 2.51 2.69
N ALA A 94 14.90 3.25 3.80
CA ALA A 94 14.44 2.74 5.09
C ALA A 94 12.94 2.41 5.09
N LEU A 95 12.11 3.22 4.41
CA LEU A 95 10.67 3.00 4.28
C LEU A 95 10.34 1.75 3.45
N LEU A 96 11.18 1.41 2.45
CA LEU A 96 10.97 0.21 1.63
C LEU A 96 11.00 -1.08 2.45
N ASP A 97 11.67 -1.08 3.61
CA ASP A 97 11.68 -2.26 4.46
C ASP A 97 10.31 -2.56 5.09
N GLY A 98 9.51 -1.52 5.37
CA GLY A 98 8.20 -1.62 6.00
C GLY A 98 8.21 -1.63 7.54
N SER A 99 9.38 -1.59 8.18
CA SER A 99 9.52 -1.57 9.65
C SER A 99 8.79 -0.42 10.36
N PHE A 100 8.56 0.69 9.65
CA PHE A 100 7.79 1.84 10.16
C PHE A 100 6.31 1.50 10.41
N LEU A 101 5.74 0.54 9.66
CA LEU A 101 4.35 0.10 9.82
C LEU A 101 4.13 -0.58 11.17
N GLY A 102 5.08 -1.40 11.61
CA GLY A 102 5.01 -2.07 12.92
C GLY A 102 5.15 -1.11 14.10
N ARG A 103 5.74 0.07 13.87
CA ARG A 103 5.87 1.15 14.85
C ARG A 103 4.72 2.17 14.77
N ALA A 104 3.76 1.96 13.87
CA ALA A 104 2.68 2.89 13.55
C ALA A 104 3.18 4.32 13.22
N GLU A 105 4.36 4.43 12.61
CA GLU A 105 4.93 5.71 12.19
C GLU A 105 4.23 6.22 10.92
N ASN A 106 3.92 7.49 10.86
CA ASN A 106 3.34 8.14 9.69
C ASN A 106 4.44 8.58 8.71
N VAL A 107 4.09 8.73 7.44
CA VAL A 107 4.99 9.28 6.42
C VAL A 107 4.36 10.52 5.83
N LEU A 108 5.11 11.61 5.79
CA LEU A 108 4.62 12.89 5.30
C LEU A 108 5.50 13.37 4.15
N ALA A 109 4.95 13.40 2.93
CA ALA A 109 5.62 13.94 1.76
C ALA A 109 5.14 15.36 1.45
N PHE A 110 6.05 16.33 1.51
CA PHE A 110 5.78 17.75 1.28
C PHE A 110 6.61 18.33 0.15
N GLY A 111 6.12 19.38 -0.50
CA GLY A 111 6.89 20.10 -1.52
C GLY A 111 6.04 20.63 -2.66
N ASN A 112 6.68 21.27 -3.62
CA ASN A 112 5.97 21.97 -4.70
C ASN A 112 5.12 21.04 -5.58
N PRO A 113 4.01 21.52 -6.17
CA PRO A 113 3.23 20.76 -7.14
C PRO A 113 4.11 20.20 -8.26
N GLY A 114 3.93 18.91 -8.58
CA GLY A 114 4.69 18.23 -9.63
C GLY A 114 6.09 17.76 -9.22
N SER A 115 6.48 17.84 -7.93
CA SER A 115 7.77 17.33 -7.44
C SER A 115 7.87 15.79 -7.34
N GLY A 116 6.77 15.06 -7.53
CA GLY A 116 6.74 13.60 -7.52
C GLY A 116 6.25 12.95 -6.22
N LYS A 117 5.70 13.71 -5.26
CA LYS A 117 5.19 13.20 -3.95
C LYS A 117 4.25 12.00 -4.06
N THR A 118 3.21 12.14 -4.88
CA THR A 118 2.23 11.08 -5.11
C THR A 118 2.90 9.85 -5.71
N HIS A 119 3.80 10.03 -6.68
CA HIS A 119 4.54 8.92 -7.29
C HIS A 119 5.38 8.22 -6.23
N LEU A 120 6.16 8.95 -5.45
CA LEU A 120 7.02 8.38 -4.43
C LEU A 120 6.24 7.54 -3.41
N LEU A 121 5.15 8.07 -2.86
CA LEU A 121 4.33 7.31 -1.91
C LEU A 121 3.62 6.12 -2.56
N CYS A 122 3.20 6.24 -3.82
CA CYS A 122 2.62 5.10 -4.55
C CYS A 122 3.67 4.00 -4.76
N ALA A 123 4.89 4.37 -5.16
CA ALA A 123 5.98 3.44 -5.39
C ALA A 123 6.37 2.70 -4.11
N ILE A 124 6.52 3.42 -2.99
CA ILE A 124 6.72 2.81 -1.67
C ILE A 124 5.54 1.88 -1.34
N GLY A 125 4.30 2.32 -1.56
CA GLY A 125 3.10 1.51 -1.33
C GLY A 125 3.08 0.20 -2.13
N GLN A 126 3.56 0.21 -3.38
CA GLN A 126 3.68 -1.00 -4.20
C GLN A 126 4.73 -1.97 -3.61
N GLU A 127 5.90 -1.49 -3.21
CA GLU A 127 6.93 -2.33 -2.56
C GLU A 127 6.44 -2.95 -1.25
N LEU A 128 5.69 -2.20 -0.45
CA LEU A 128 5.06 -2.71 0.76
C LEU A 128 4.08 -3.84 0.44
N ILE A 129 3.33 -3.73 -0.66
CA ILE A 129 2.42 -4.80 -1.11
C ILE A 129 3.20 -6.05 -1.54
N TYR A 130 4.32 -5.90 -2.25
CA TYR A 130 5.19 -7.03 -2.60
C TYR A 130 5.77 -7.72 -1.37
N LYS A 131 6.03 -6.97 -0.28
CA LYS A 131 6.40 -7.51 1.04
C LYS A 131 5.22 -8.10 1.83
N GLY A 132 3.99 -8.03 1.30
CA GLY A 132 2.81 -8.65 1.89
C GLY A 132 2.01 -7.75 2.83
N TYR A 133 2.27 -6.45 2.87
CA TYR A 133 1.46 -5.46 3.58
C TYR A 133 0.25 -5.04 2.75
N ARG A 134 -0.84 -4.69 3.43
CA ARG A 134 -2.06 -4.15 2.83
C ARG A 134 -2.00 -2.63 2.83
N VAL A 135 -1.86 -2.05 1.65
CA VAL A 135 -1.86 -0.59 1.47
C VAL A 135 -3.12 -0.17 0.72
N ARG A 136 -3.66 1.01 1.01
CA ARG A 136 -4.80 1.60 0.28
C ARG A 136 -4.52 3.06 -0.08
N PHE A 137 -4.60 3.38 -1.37
CA PHE A 137 -4.44 4.72 -1.91
C PHE A 137 -5.79 5.42 -2.14
N THR A 138 -5.93 6.65 -1.67
CA THR A 138 -7.13 7.44 -1.95
C THR A 138 -6.79 8.93 -2.02
N PRO A 139 -7.31 9.66 -3.02
CA PRO A 139 -7.34 11.11 -2.96
C PRO A 139 -8.07 11.57 -1.70
N CYS A 140 -7.57 12.63 -1.06
CA CYS A 140 -8.14 13.16 0.16
C CYS A 140 -9.60 13.58 -0.03
N SER A 141 -9.92 14.22 -1.16
CA SER A 141 -11.29 14.63 -1.51
C SER A 141 -12.27 13.45 -1.54
N LEU A 142 -11.91 12.34 -2.18
CA LEU A 142 -12.75 11.14 -2.26
C LEU A 142 -12.91 10.46 -0.89
N LEU A 143 -11.84 10.43 -0.10
CA LEU A 143 -11.89 9.87 1.25
C LEU A 143 -12.81 10.66 2.16
N VAL A 144 -12.68 11.98 2.15
CA VAL A 144 -13.54 12.88 2.93
C VAL A 144 -15.00 12.72 2.52
N GLN A 145 -15.29 12.67 1.22
CA GLN A 145 -16.65 12.43 0.72
C GLN A 145 -17.21 11.08 1.20
N GLU A 146 -16.41 10.00 1.15
CA GLU A 146 -16.80 8.68 1.67
C GLU A 146 -17.13 8.73 3.16
N LEU A 147 -16.31 9.41 3.95
CA LEU A 147 -16.48 9.52 5.40
C LEU A 147 -17.68 10.41 5.77
N LEU A 148 -17.91 11.52 5.06
CA LEU A 148 -19.08 12.38 5.26
C LEU A 148 -20.38 11.61 4.99
N LEU A 149 -20.46 10.90 3.85
CA LEU A 149 -21.61 10.05 3.55
C LEU A 149 -21.79 8.95 4.60
N ALA A 150 -20.70 8.35 5.08
CA ALA A 150 -20.78 7.36 6.14
C ALA A 150 -21.27 7.96 7.46
N LYS A 151 -20.87 9.19 7.80
CA LYS A 151 -21.34 9.93 8.98
C LYS A 151 -22.84 10.24 8.88
N GLN A 152 -23.29 10.80 7.76
CA GLN A 152 -24.71 11.10 7.51
C GLN A 152 -25.59 9.85 7.60
N ASN A 153 -25.08 8.70 7.14
CA ASN A 153 -25.80 7.42 7.18
C ASN A 153 -25.58 6.62 8.49
N LEU A 154 -24.98 7.20 9.53
CA LEU A 154 -24.67 6.54 10.81
C LEU A 154 -23.85 5.25 10.67
N ARG A 155 -22.99 5.19 9.63
CA ARG A 155 -22.13 4.04 9.28
C ARG A 155 -20.64 4.34 9.46
N LEU A 156 -20.27 5.51 9.97
CA LEU A 156 -18.87 5.94 10.14
C LEU A 156 -18.01 4.91 10.89
N PRO A 157 -18.42 4.32 12.03
CA PRO A 157 -17.60 3.31 12.73
C PRO A 157 -17.32 2.07 11.87
N ARG A 158 -18.28 1.67 11.02
CA ARG A 158 -18.12 0.53 10.11
C ARG A 158 -17.12 0.86 8.99
N THR A 159 -17.12 2.09 8.48
CA THR A 159 -16.15 2.55 7.47
C THR A 159 -14.75 2.63 8.06
N LEU A 160 -14.58 3.21 9.25
CA LEU A 160 -13.29 3.25 9.96
C LEU A 160 -12.75 1.83 10.21
N LYS A 161 -13.60 0.91 10.68
CA LYS A 161 -13.21 -0.51 10.85
C LYS A 161 -12.78 -1.17 9.54
N LYS A 162 -13.35 -0.79 8.39
CA LYS A 162 -12.86 -1.28 7.09
C LYS A 162 -11.48 -0.71 6.77
N LEU A 163 -11.27 0.59 6.98
CA LEU A 163 -10.00 1.28 6.73
C LEU A 163 -8.88 0.79 7.67
N SER A 164 -9.20 0.40 8.91
CA SER A 164 -8.25 -0.18 9.87
C SER A 164 -7.63 -1.51 9.44
N LYS A 165 -8.22 -2.21 8.45
CA LYS A 165 -7.68 -3.48 7.92
C LYS A 165 -6.45 -3.31 7.04
N TYR A 166 -6.13 -2.08 6.66
CA TYR A 166 -4.95 -1.74 5.87
C TYR A 166 -3.83 -1.31 6.81
N ASP A 167 -2.65 -1.89 6.63
CA ASP A 167 -1.44 -1.57 7.37
C ASP A 167 -1.01 -0.12 7.12
N ALA A 168 -1.21 0.39 5.89
CA ALA A 168 -1.00 1.79 5.54
C ALA A 168 -2.15 2.36 4.69
N LEU A 169 -2.54 3.61 4.99
CA LEU A 169 -3.38 4.43 4.12
C LEU A 169 -2.54 5.51 3.47
N ILE A 170 -2.56 5.59 2.14
CA ILE A 170 -1.99 6.70 1.39
C ILE A 170 -3.12 7.70 1.10
N ILE A 171 -3.01 8.90 1.68
CA ILE A 171 -3.96 10.01 1.51
C ILE A 171 -3.28 11.08 0.65
N ASP A 172 -3.74 11.21 -0.59
CA ASP A 172 -3.12 12.10 -1.57
C ASP A 172 -3.77 13.50 -1.58
N ASP A 173 -2.94 14.54 -1.64
CA ASP A 173 -3.29 15.96 -1.75
C ASP A 173 -4.22 16.45 -0.63
N ILE A 174 -3.82 16.28 0.63
CA ILE A 174 -4.57 16.77 1.80
C ILE A 174 -4.78 18.30 1.81
N GLY A 175 -3.88 19.03 1.13
CA GLY A 175 -3.96 20.48 1.01
C GLY A 175 -5.14 20.99 0.17
N TYR A 176 -5.91 20.09 -0.46
CA TYR A 176 -7.13 20.41 -1.19
C TYR A 176 -8.37 20.54 -0.29
N VAL A 177 -8.32 20.11 0.98
CA VAL A 177 -9.48 20.22 1.88
C VAL A 177 -9.77 21.69 2.16
N GLU A 178 -10.75 22.24 1.43
CA GLU A 178 -11.13 23.66 1.49
C GLU A 178 -12.03 23.91 2.69
N GLN A 179 -11.45 24.26 3.84
CA GLN A 179 -12.06 25.15 4.83
C GLN A 179 -13.46 24.79 5.40
N ASN A 180 -13.97 23.59 5.14
CA ASN A 180 -15.24 23.08 5.62
C ASN A 180 -15.04 22.32 6.94
N ARG A 181 -15.77 22.73 7.98
CA ARG A 181 -15.63 22.18 9.33
C ARG A 181 -15.94 20.68 9.38
N GLU A 182 -16.93 20.22 8.62
CA GLU A 182 -17.34 18.81 8.62
C GLU A 182 -16.29 17.91 7.97
N GLU A 183 -15.65 18.39 6.90
CA GLU A 183 -14.59 17.67 6.17
C GLU A 183 -13.37 17.42 7.05
N MET A 184 -12.96 18.46 7.79
CA MET A 184 -11.88 18.36 8.76
C MET A 184 -12.24 17.41 9.89
N GLU A 185 -13.47 17.49 10.40
CA GLU A 185 -13.92 16.65 11.51
C GLU A 185 -13.82 15.16 11.16
N VAL A 186 -14.32 14.73 9.99
CA VAL A 186 -14.25 13.32 9.61
C VAL A 186 -12.82 12.85 9.35
N LEU A 187 -11.97 13.72 8.81
CA LEU A 187 -10.55 13.43 8.61
C LEU A 187 -9.84 13.27 9.96
N PHE A 188 -10.14 14.11 10.95
CA PHE A 188 -9.60 13.98 12.29
C PHE A 188 -10.04 12.70 12.98
N ILE A 189 -11.31 12.33 12.85
CA ILE A 189 -11.81 11.07 13.41
C ILE A 189 -11.02 9.89 12.83
N LEU A 190 -10.73 9.88 11.51
CA LEU A 190 -9.91 8.86 10.88
C LEU A 190 -8.47 8.85 11.40
N LEU A 191 -7.83 10.01 11.47
CA LEU A 191 -6.44 10.14 11.91
C LEU A 191 -6.29 9.74 13.38
N ALA A 192 -7.26 10.11 14.22
CA ALA A 192 -7.31 9.70 15.63
C ALA A 192 -7.55 8.19 15.79
N ASP A 193 -8.41 7.58 14.96
CA ASP A 193 -8.64 6.12 14.97
C ASP A 193 -7.38 5.33 14.61
N ARG A 194 -6.51 5.90 13.78
CA ARG A 194 -5.24 5.28 13.34
C ARG A 194 -4.03 5.61 14.20
N TYR A 195 -4.10 6.65 15.03
CA TYR A 195 -3.00 7.04 15.91
C TYR A 195 -2.53 5.86 16.76
N GLU A 196 -1.22 5.57 16.71
CA GLU A 196 -0.56 4.42 17.38
C GLU A 196 -1.13 3.02 17.02
N ARG A 197 -1.99 2.93 15.99
CA ARG A 197 -2.67 1.69 15.60
C ARG A 197 -2.41 1.29 14.14
N GLY A 198 -2.08 2.24 13.28
CA GLY A 198 -1.68 1.95 11.90
C GLY A 198 -1.22 3.19 11.16
N SER A 199 -0.23 3.02 10.29
CA SER A 199 0.43 4.15 9.62
C SER A 199 -0.45 4.85 8.60
N VAL A 200 -0.23 6.15 8.46
CA VAL A 200 -0.79 6.98 7.39
C VAL A 200 0.35 7.63 6.62
N MET A 201 0.23 7.62 5.29
CA MET A 201 1.18 8.22 4.36
C MET A 201 0.46 9.36 3.63
N ILE A 202 0.91 10.61 3.79
CA ILE A 202 0.18 11.79 3.30
C ILE A 202 1.04 12.58 2.32
N THR A 203 0.44 13.03 1.21
CA THR A 203 1.05 14.06 0.37
C THR A 203 0.41 15.42 0.62
N SER A 204 1.22 16.48 0.60
CA SER A 204 0.71 17.84 0.63
C SER A 204 1.60 18.81 -0.14
N ASN A 205 0.96 19.80 -0.76
CA ASN A 205 1.65 20.92 -1.41
C ASN A 205 1.93 22.07 -0.43
N LEU A 206 1.40 22.01 0.80
CA LEU A 206 1.63 22.99 1.85
C LEU A 206 2.65 22.45 2.85
N PRO A 207 3.69 23.25 3.21
CA PRO A 207 4.56 22.89 4.31
C PRO A 207 3.76 22.83 5.60
N PHE A 208 4.21 22.00 6.51
CA PHE A 208 3.56 21.76 7.79
C PHE A 208 3.29 23.05 8.60
N SER A 209 4.19 24.03 8.56
CA SER A 209 3.99 25.35 9.18
C SER A 209 2.76 26.13 8.69
N LYS A 210 2.17 25.73 7.56
CA LYS A 210 0.96 26.34 7.00
C LYS A 210 -0.29 25.49 7.19
N TRP A 211 -0.20 24.37 7.90
CA TRP A 211 -1.35 23.50 8.16
C TRP A 211 -2.37 24.14 9.11
N GLU A 212 -1.97 25.11 9.93
CA GLU A 212 -2.91 25.99 10.67
C GLU A 212 -3.94 26.69 9.76
N ARG A 213 -3.67 26.83 8.46
CA ARG A 213 -4.63 27.40 7.51
C ARG A 213 -5.65 26.38 7.01
N ILE A 214 -5.28 25.11 7.02
CA ILE A 214 -6.19 24.00 6.71
C ILE A 214 -7.16 23.86 7.88
N PHE A 215 -6.64 23.97 9.11
CA PHE A 215 -7.38 23.70 10.33
C PHE A 215 -7.76 25.00 11.08
N LYS A 216 -9.03 25.40 10.98
CA LYS A 216 -9.52 26.70 11.48
C LYS A 216 -9.52 26.89 13.01
N ASP A 217 -9.41 25.82 13.81
CA ASP A 217 -9.43 25.88 15.28
C ASP A 217 -8.04 25.52 15.86
N PRO A 218 -7.29 26.48 16.44
CA PRO A 218 -5.92 26.25 16.93
C PRO A 218 -5.79 25.09 17.92
N MET A 219 -6.81 24.83 18.74
CA MET A 219 -6.73 23.83 19.81
C MET A 219 -6.89 22.39 19.28
N THR A 220 -7.85 22.15 18.38
CA THR A 220 -8.01 20.86 17.68
C THR A 220 -6.91 20.63 16.66
N THR A 221 -6.44 21.69 16.00
CA THR A 221 -5.29 21.67 15.09
C THR A 221 -4.05 21.17 15.80
N ALA A 222 -3.67 21.81 16.91
CA ALA A 222 -2.47 21.44 17.67
C ALA A 222 -2.53 19.97 18.14
N ALA A 223 -3.67 19.52 18.66
CA ALA A 223 -3.79 18.15 19.18
C ALA A 223 -3.78 17.07 18.07
N ALA A 224 -4.27 17.37 16.88
CA ALA A 224 -4.24 16.44 15.77
C ALA A 224 -2.91 16.45 15.03
N ILE A 225 -2.33 17.63 14.87
CA ILE A 225 -0.99 17.83 14.37
C ILE A 225 0.02 17.11 15.27
N ASP A 226 -0.08 17.27 16.58
CA ASP A 226 0.79 16.61 17.55
C ASP A 226 0.74 15.09 17.36
N ARG A 227 -0.46 14.50 17.36
CA ARG A 227 -0.64 13.06 17.10
C ARG A 227 -0.11 12.60 15.74
N LEU A 228 -0.27 13.41 14.69
CA LEU A 228 0.15 13.02 13.35
C LEU A 228 1.68 13.13 13.17
N VAL A 229 2.28 14.14 13.77
CA VAL A 229 3.69 14.54 13.56
C VAL A 229 4.64 13.95 14.58
N HIS A 230 4.20 13.77 15.83
CA HIS A 230 5.02 13.23 16.93
C HIS A 230 5.67 11.89 16.57
N HIS A 231 4.99 11.10 15.72
CA HIS A 231 5.50 9.85 15.16
C HIS A 231 5.49 9.87 13.62
N SER A 232 6.21 10.81 12.99
CA SER A 232 6.28 10.92 11.53
C SER A 232 7.68 10.98 10.93
N ILE A 233 7.83 10.33 9.78
CA ILE A 233 8.98 10.46 8.88
C ILE A 233 8.62 11.49 7.81
N ILE A 234 9.38 12.59 7.78
CA ILE A 234 9.15 13.71 6.86
C ILE A 234 10.04 13.56 5.62
N LEU A 235 9.41 13.61 4.44
CA LEU A 235 10.03 13.58 3.11
C LEU A 235 9.83 14.95 2.43
N GLU A 236 10.82 15.82 2.54
CA GLU A 236 10.80 17.13 1.89
C GLU A 236 11.26 17.06 0.43
N MET A 237 10.28 17.13 -0.49
CA MET A 237 10.46 17.07 -1.93
C MET A 237 10.43 18.46 -2.56
N ASN A 238 11.41 19.30 -2.21
CA ASN A 238 11.62 20.64 -2.79
C ASN A 238 12.28 20.57 -4.17
N LEU A 239 11.76 19.70 -5.05
CA LEU A 239 12.27 19.49 -6.39
C LEU A 239 11.54 20.37 -7.42
N PRO A 240 12.22 20.75 -8.52
CA PRO A 240 11.55 21.36 -9.66
C PRO A 240 10.45 20.43 -10.20
N SER A 241 9.38 21.04 -10.74
CA SER A 241 8.23 20.28 -11.23
C SER A 241 8.60 19.40 -12.42
N TYR A 242 8.44 18.09 -12.25
CA TYR A 242 8.67 17.07 -13.28
C TYR A 242 7.81 17.32 -14.53
N ARG A 243 6.55 17.73 -14.33
CA ARG A 243 5.60 18.02 -15.42
C ARG A 243 6.08 19.20 -16.29
N LEU A 244 6.67 20.23 -15.67
CA LEU A 244 7.21 21.39 -16.39
C LEU A 244 8.47 21.02 -17.17
N GLU A 245 9.32 20.15 -16.65
CA GLU A 245 10.50 19.68 -17.38
C GLU A 245 10.14 18.80 -18.57
N GLN A 246 9.19 17.87 -18.42
CA GLN A 246 8.74 17.02 -19.52
C GLN A 246 8.10 17.84 -20.64
N SER A 247 7.23 18.80 -20.31
CA SER A 247 6.63 19.69 -21.32
C SER A 247 7.66 20.56 -22.05
N LYS A 248 8.75 21.00 -21.39
CA LYS A 248 9.86 21.71 -22.05
C LYS A 248 10.68 20.80 -22.96
N LYS A 249 10.88 19.53 -22.60
CA LYS A 249 11.56 18.55 -23.47
C LYS A 249 10.73 18.19 -24.70
N SER A 250 9.42 18.02 -24.54
CA SER A 250 8.50 17.71 -25.65
C SER A 250 8.32 18.84 -26.65
N LYS A 251 8.57 20.10 -26.28
CA LYS A 251 8.51 21.27 -27.18
C LYS A 251 9.83 21.55 -27.93
N LYS A 252 10.90 20.83 -27.62
CA LYS A 252 12.21 20.95 -28.27
C LYS A 252 12.43 19.88 -29.36
N HIS A 253 11.49 18.96 -29.53
CA HIS A 253 11.35 18.06 -30.66
C HIS A 253 10.19 18.51 -31.53
#